data_AF-A0A2V8UUX0-F1
#
_entry.id   AF-A0A2V8UUX0-F1
#
_cell.length_a   1.000
_cell.length_b   1.000
_cell.length_c   1.000
_cell.angle_alpha   90.00
_cell.angle_beta   90.00
_cell.angle_gamma   90.00
#
_symmetry.space_group_name_H-M   'P 1'
#
loop_
_entity.id
_entity.type
_entity.pdbx_description
1 polymer ?
#
loop_
_entity_poly.entity_id
_entity_poly.type
_entity_poly.pdbx_seq_one_letter_code
_entity_poly.pdbx_strand_id
1 'polypeptide(L)'
;QERRKQIDHTVHCIELAAQLGAPSIRLNSGRWKTIASFDDLMKVKGDEPPLPGYTKQDALKWCIDSIQECLPAAAKAGVILDLENHWGLTTKTEALLHLHRAVNSPWLGINLDVGNFPSDPYPEIEKIAPHANIVHFKTYFGGGVWYTLDLDYRRIAGILRNANFTGYVSLEMEGNEPASTAVPKSLELMRAAFA
;
A
#
# COMPACT_ATOMS: atom_id res chain seq x y z
N GLN A 1 1.14 -2.33 -24.25
CA GLN A 1 -0.03 -1.43 -24.32
C GLN A 1 -0.59 -1.13 -22.92
N GLU A 2 -0.99 -2.14 -22.14
CA GLU A 2 -1.58 -1.89 -20.80
C GLU A 2 -0.63 -1.21 -19.80
N ARG A 3 0.64 -1.65 -19.67
CA ARG A 3 1.60 -0.97 -18.78
C ARG A 3 1.77 0.51 -19.11
N ARG A 4 1.89 0.85 -20.40
CA ARG A 4 1.97 2.24 -20.87
C ARG A 4 0.75 3.04 -20.41
N LYS A 5 -0.47 2.50 -20.59
CA LYS A 5 -1.70 3.13 -20.11
C LYS A 5 -1.68 3.40 -18.59
N GLN A 6 -1.16 2.46 -17.79
CA GLN A 6 -1.06 2.65 -16.33
C GLN A 6 0.01 3.68 -15.93
N ILE A 7 1.13 3.73 -16.65
CA ILE A 7 2.14 4.78 -16.50
C ILE A 7 1.53 6.14 -16.82
N ASP A 8 0.86 6.27 -17.96
CA ASP A 8 0.24 7.53 -18.40
C ASP A 8 -0.86 7.98 -17.41
N HIS A 9 -1.65 7.03 -16.89
CA HIS A 9 -2.63 7.30 -15.84
C HIS A 9 -1.97 7.79 -14.55
N THR A 10 -0.88 7.16 -14.13
CA THR A 10 -0.13 7.56 -12.93
C THR A 10 0.46 8.97 -13.09
N VAL A 11 1.03 9.27 -14.26
CA VAL A 11 1.52 10.63 -14.59
C VAL A 11 0.39 11.65 -14.50
N HIS A 12 -0.79 11.34 -15.04
CA HIS A 12 -1.95 12.22 -14.90
C HIS A 12 -2.38 12.42 -13.44
N CYS A 13 -2.37 11.37 -12.62
CA CYS A 13 -2.66 11.48 -11.18
C CYS A 13 -1.63 12.35 -10.44
N ILE A 14 -0.35 12.32 -10.83
CA ILE A 14 0.69 13.21 -10.29
C ILE A 14 0.35 14.68 -10.60
N GLU A 15 -0.07 14.97 -11.83
CA GLU A 15 -0.47 16.33 -12.23
C GLU A 15 -1.69 16.82 -11.44
N LEU A 16 -2.67 15.95 -11.19
CA LEU A 16 -3.85 16.26 -10.37
C LEU A 16 -3.45 16.50 -8.91
N ALA A 17 -2.58 15.66 -8.35
CA ALA A 17 -2.08 15.83 -6.98
C ALA A 17 -1.39 17.17 -6.80
N ALA A 18 -0.54 17.57 -7.76
CA ALA A 18 0.11 18.88 -7.74
C ALA A 18 -0.90 20.04 -7.76
N GLN A 19 -1.95 19.95 -8.58
CA GLN A 19 -3.01 20.98 -8.63
C GLN A 19 -3.81 21.07 -7.34
N LEU A 20 -4.01 19.94 -6.65
CA LEU A 20 -4.71 19.87 -5.37
C LEU A 20 -3.81 20.22 -4.17
N GLY A 21 -2.50 20.37 -4.38
CA GLY A 21 -1.52 20.56 -3.30
C GLY A 21 -1.28 19.30 -2.47
N ALA A 22 -1.60 18.12 -2.99
CA ALA A 22 -1.34 16.85 -2.32
C ALA A 22 0.14 16.48 -2.46
N PRO A 23 0.86 16.19 -1.35
CA PRO A 23 2.30 15.96 -1.38
C PRO A 23 2.68 14.56 -1.89
N SER A 24 1.73 13.63 -1.94
CA SER A 24 1.97 12.27 -2.42
C SER A 24 0.71 11.62 -2.99
N ILE A 25 0.91 10.54 -3.74
CA ILE A 25 -0.15 9.65 -4.22
C ILE A 25 0.18 8.20 -3.91
N ARG A 26 -0.85 7.40 -3.64
CA ARG A 26 -0.72 5.95 -3.52
C ARG A 26 -0.39 5.33 -4.88
N LEU A 27 0.52 4.36 -4.88
CA LEU A 27 0.90 3.56 -6.04
C LEU A 27 0.74 2.06 -5.75
N ASN A 28 0.19 1.32 -6.71
CA ASN A 28 0.03 -0.13 -6.63
C ASN A 28 0.95 -0.84 -7.64
N SER A 29 1.51 -2.00 -7.27
CA SER A 29 2.32 -2.82 -8.19
C SER A 29 1.51 -3.50 -9.30
N GLY A 30 0.19 -3.56 -9.15
CA GLY A 30 -0.68 -4.39 -9.98
C GLY A 30 -0.58 -5.87 -9.62
N ARG A 31 -1.23 -6.70 -10.46
CA ARG A 31 -1.36 -8.15 -10.27
C ARG A 31 -1.27 -8.89 -11.60
N TRP A 32 -1.05 -10.21 -11.53
CA TRP A 32 -0.98 -11.07 -12.70
C TRP A 32 -2.31 -11.20 -13.45
N LYS A 33 -3.43 -11.10 -12.71
CA LYS A 33 -4.79 -11.35 -13.22
C LYS A 33 -4.96 -12.77 -13.77
N THR A 34 -4.23 -13.73 -13.22
CA THR A 34 -4.33 -15.16 -13.57
C THR A 34 -5.43 -15.85 -12.76
N ILE A 35 -5.85 -15.27 -11.64
CA ILE A 35 -7.06 -15.65 -10.91
C ILE A 35 -8.19 -14.68 -11.27
N ALA A 36 -9.27 -15.21 -11.85
CA ALA A 36 -10.32 -14.40 -12.48
C ALA A 36 -11.17 -13.62 -11.47
N SER A 37 -11.59 -14.24 -10.37
CA SER A 37 -12.43 -13.60 -9.35
C SER A 37 -11.60 -13.08 -8.18
N PHE A 38 -12.10 -12.05 -7.51
CA PHE A 38 -11.47 -11.56 -6.28
C PHE A 38 -11.67 -12.55 -5.12
N ASP A 39 -12.83 -13.21 -5.06
CA ASP A 39 -13.13 -14.23 -4.06
C ASP A 39 -12.11 -15.39 -4.09
N ASP A 40 -11.74 -15.85 -5.29
CA ASP A 40 -10.73 -16.91 -5.42
C ASP A 40 -9.33 -16.42 -5.11
N LEU A 41 -9.03 -15.14 -5.39
CA LEU A 41 -7.78 -14.51 -4.98
C LEU A 41 -7.64 -14.50 -3.45
N MET A 42 -8.74 -14.20 -2.75
CA MET A 42 -8.79 -14.17 -1.30
C MET A 42 -8.56 -15.55 -0.69
N LYS A 43 -9.07 -16.62 -1.31
CA LYS A 43 -8.83 -18.01 -0.85
C LYS A 43 -7.36 -18.40 -0.88
N VAL A 44 -6.57 -17.82 -1.78
CA VAL A 44 -5.11 -18.04 -1.88
C VAL A 44 -4.30 -16.90 -1.26
N LYS A 45 -4.94 -16.04 -0.46
CA LYS A 45 -4.30 -14.93 0.24
C LYS A 45 -3.51 -13.99 -0.68
N GLY A 46 -4.02 -13.74 -1.88
CA GLY A 46 -3.39 -12.84 -2.85
C GLY A 46 -2.23 -13.44 -3.66
N ASP A 47 -1.81 -14.69 -3.42
CA ASP A 47 -0.70 -15.31 -4.15
C ASP A 47 -1.19 -15.90 -5.48
N GLU A 48 -0.97 -15.15 -6.55
CA GLU A 48 -1.33 -15.56 -7.91
C GLU A 48 -0.15 -16.20 -8.65
N PRO A 49 -0.42 -17.24 -9.47
CA PRO A 49 0.59 -17.79 -10.36
C PRO A 49 1.01 -16.74 -11.40
N PRO A 50 2.28 -16.73 -11.83
CA PRO A 50 2.74 -15.91 -12.94
C PRO A 50 1.97 -16.20 -14.24
N LEU A 51 2.00 -15.24 -15.17
CA LEU A 51 1.53 -15.48 -16.53
C LEU A 51 2.36 -16.59 -17.20
N PRO A 52 1.77 -17.42 -18.09
CA PRO A 52 2.50 -18.46 -18.80
C PRO A 52 3.74 -17.91 -19.51
N GLY A 53 4.89 -18.54 -19.26
CA GLY A 53 6.19 -18.13 -19.83
C GLY A 53 6.90 -16.99 -19.10
N TYR A 54 6.33 -16.48 -18.01
CA TYR A 54 6.94 -15.40 -17.21
C TYR A 54 7.18 -15.84 -15.76
N THR A 55 8.06 -15.10 -15.10
CA THR A 55 8.49 -15.35 -13.72
C THR A 55 8.18 -14.17 -12.82
N LYS A 56 8.26 -14.38 -11.50
CA LYS A 56 8.18 -13.27 -10.53
C LYS A 56 9.26 -12.20 -10.77
N GLN A 57 10.43 -12.57 -11.29
CA GLN A 57 11.50 -11.63 -11.61
C GLN A 57 11.14 -10.72 -12.80
N ASP A 58 10.48 -11.25 -13.82
CA ASP A 58 10.00 -10.44 -14.94
C ASP A 58 9.02 -9.36 -14.46
N ALA A 59 8.13 -9.74 -13.54
CA ALA A 59 7.15 -8.81 -12.98
C ALA A 59 7.79 -7.73 -12.11
N LEU A 60 8.76 -8.11 -11.25
CA LEU A 60 9.54 -7.15 -10.47
C LEU A 60 10.24 -6.15 -11.39
N LYS A 61 10.88 -6.64 -12.46
CA LYS A 61 11.52 -5.77 -13.46
C LYS A 61 10.51 -4.82 -14.11
N TRP A 62 9.34 -5.30 -14.50
CA TRP A 62 8.31 -4.45 -15.10
C TRP A 62 7.80 -3.38 -14.14
N CYS A 63 7.64 -3.70 -12.85
CA CYS A 63 7.27 -2.71 -11.84
C CYS A 63 8.37 -1.66 -11.68
N ILE A 64 9.64 -2.06 -11.58
CA ILE A 64 10.79 -1.14 -11.48
C ILE A 64 10.82 -0.21 -12.70
N ASP A 65 10.80 -0.77 -13.90
CA ASP A 65 10.83 0.01 -15.15
C ASP A 65 9.66 1.01 -15.19
N SER A 66 8.44 0.57 -14.84
CA SER A 66 7.25 1.43 -14.89
C SER A 66 7.27 2.54 -13.84
N ILE A 67 7.75 2.24 -12.62
CA ILE A 67 7.94 3.25 -11.57
C ILE A 67 8.96 4.28 -12.03
N GLN A 68 10.10 3.84 -12.57
CA GLN A 68 11.16 4.72 -13.06
C GLN A 68 10.67 5.68 -14.14
N GLU A 69 9.76 5.23 -15.02
CA GLU A 69 9.13 6.10 -16.02
C GLU A 69 8.22 7.19 -15.42
N CYS A 70 7.66 6.97 -14.22
CA CYS A 70 6.81 7.96 -13.53
C CYS A 70 7.64 8.98 -12.72
N LEU A 71 8.85 8.63 -12.30
CA LEU A 71 9.68 9.45 -11.40
C LEU A 71 10.00 10.86 -11.93
N PRO A 72 10.28 11.09 -13.24
CA PRO A 72 10.53 12.44 -13.73
C PRO A 72 9.33 13.39 -13.53
N ALA A 73 8.11 12.88 -13.71
CA ALA A 73 6.90 13.66 -13.46
C ALA A 73 6.70 13.93 -11.97
N ALA A 74 6.88 12.90 -11.13
CA ALA A 74 6.82 13.00 -9.68
C ALA A 74 7.79 14.07 -9.14
N ALA A 75 9.04 14.02 -9.59
CA ALA A 75 10.08 14.97 -9.23
C ALA A 75 9.77 16.40 -9.67
N LYS A 76 9.31 16.59 -10.90
CA LYS A 76 8.94 17.91 -11.43
C LYS A 76 7.75 18.51 -10.66
N ALA A 77 6.80 17.67 -10.26
CA ALA A 77 5.59 18.06 -9.56
C ALA A 77 5.79 18.27 -8.05
N GLY A 78 6.88 17.75 -7.47
CA GLY A 78 7.07 17.73 -6.02
C GLY A 78 6.13 16.75 -5.31
N VAL A 79 5.73 15.67 -5.98
CA VAL A 79 4.78 14.67 -5.47
C VAL A 79 5.49 13.34 -5.29
N ILE A 80 5.38 12.74 -4.11
CA ILE A 80 5.96 11.41 -3.82
C ILE A 80 5.00 10.30 -4.29
N LEU A 81 5.56 9.23 -4.84
CA LEU A 81 4.81 8.00 -5.12
C LEU A 81 4.96 7.04 -3.94
N ASP A 82 3.88 6.70 -3.26
CA ASP A 82 3.92 5.81 -2.10
C ASP A 82 3.45 4.40 -2.50
N LEU A 83 4.40 3.49 -2.72
CA LEU A 83 4.13 2.11 -3.13
C LEU A 83 3.57 1.32 -1.94
N GLU A 84 2.38 0.75 -2.10
CA GLU A 84 1.71 0.08 -0.99
C GLU A 84 2.00 -1.42 -0.91
N ASN A 85 1.99 -1.99 0.29
CA ASN A 85 1.85 -3.44 0.49
C ASN A 85 0.40 -3.88 0.21
N HIS A 86 0.01 -4.05 -1.06
CA HIS A 86 -1.39 -4.38 -1.38
C HIS A 86 -1.55 -5.20 -2.66
N TRP A 87 -1.99 -6.44 -2.47
CA TRP A 87 -2.24 -7.49 -3.47
C TRP A 87 -1.11 -7.70 -4.49
N GLY A 88 -1.12 -8.88 -5.14
CA GLY A 88 -0.07 -9.22 -6.11
C GLY A 88 1.32 -9.24 -5.48
N LEU A 89 2.31 -8.65 -6.17
CA LEU A 89 3.73 -8.74 -5.79
C LEU A 89 4.01 -8.12 -4.42
N THR A 90 3.45 -6.94 -4.14
CA THR A 90 3.76 -6.15 -2.94
C THR A 90 3.04 -6.64 -1.68
N THR A 91 2.13 -7.63 -1.79
CA THR A 91 1.61 -8.37 -0.63
C THR A 91 2.73 -9.00 0.20
N LYS A 92 3.87 -9.32 -0.42
CA LYS A 92 5.05 -9.84 0.26
C LYS A 92 6.02 -8.70 0.55
N THR A 93 6.32 -8.49 1.82
CA THR A 93 7.26 -7.46 2.29
C THR A 93 8.60 -7.52 1.60
N GLU A 94 9.14 -8.71 1.34
CA GLU A 94 10.43 -8.88 0.68
C GLU A 94 10.41 -8.30 -0.74
N ALA A 95 9.31 -8.52 -1.48
CA ALA A 95 9.13 -7.98 -2.82
C ALA A 95 8.93 -6.47 -2.80
N LEU A 96 8.12 -5.94 -1.88
CA LEU A 96 7.93 -4.50 -1.70
C LEU A 96 9.27 -3.79 -1.41
N LEU A 97 10.02 -4.28 -0.41
CA LEU A 97 11.30 -3.69 -0.04
C LEU A 97 12.36 -3.89 -1.14
N HIS A 98 12.29 -4.98 -1.91
CA HIS A 98 13.14 -5.15 -3.08
C HIS A 98 12.85 -4.08 -4.15
N LEU A 99 11.57 -3.84 -4.49
CA LEU A 99 11.17 -2.80 -5.45
C LEU A 99 11.63 -1.42 -4.98
N HIS A 100 11.35 -1.07 -3.72
CA HIS A 100 11.75 0.21 -3.14
C HIS A 100 13.27 0.43 -3.22
N ARG A 101 14.07 -0.56 -2.81
CA ARG A 101 15.54 -0.50 -2.88
C ARG A 101 16.07 -0.50 -4.31
N ALA A 102 15.45 -1.22 -5.24
CA ALA A 102 15.91 -1.30 -6.63
C ALA A 102 15.63 -0.01 -7.39
N VAL A 103 14.50 0.65 -7.12
CA VAL A 103 14.18 1.96 -7.70
C VAL A 103 15.08 3.06 -7.12
N ASN A 104 15.35 3.02 -5.82
CA ASN A 104 16.31 3.90 -5.12
C ASN A 104 16.15 5.39 -5.47
N SER A 105 14.98 5.95 -5.19
CA SER A 105 14.64 7.34 -5.52
C SER A 105 14.00 8.04 -4.32
N PRO A 106 14.32 9.32 -4.04
CA PRO A 106 13.64 10.09 -3.00
C PRO A 106 12.15 10.36 -3.33
N TRP A 107 11.73 10.13 -4.58
CA TRP A 107 10.35 10.30 -5.05
C TRP A 107 9.52 9.02 -5.00
N LEU A 108 10.08 7.94 -4.44
CA LEU A 108 9.36 6.71 -4.14
C LEU A 108 9.45 6.44 -2.63
N GLY A 109 8.32 6.45 -1.95
CA GLY A 109 8.17 5.97 -0.58
C GLY A 109 7.31 4.72 -0.50
N ILE A 110 6.89 4.40 0.72
CA ILE A 110 5.97 3.29 0.99
C ILE A 110 4.69 3.81 1.65
N ASN A 111 3.55 3.31 1.17
CA ASN A 111 2.29 3.35 1.90
C ASN A 111 2.14 2.07 2.71
N LEU A 112 2.29 2.15 4.02
CA LEU A 112 2.16 1.00 4.90
C LEU A 112 0.71 0.81 5.31
N ASP A 113 0.05 -0.18 4.74
CA ASP A 113 -1.28 -0.62 5.20
C ASP A 113 -1.14 -1.75 6.22
N VAL A 114 -1.55 -1.46 7.45
CA VAL A 114 -1.38 -2.38 8.58
C VAL A 114 -2.28 -3.62 8.51
N GLY A 115 -3.30 -3.62 7.65
CA GLY A 115 -4.23 -4.72 7.49
C GLY A 115 -3.99 -5.61 6.25
N ASN A 116 -3.02 -5.29 5.39
CA ASN A 116 -2.79 -6.06 4.16
C ASN A 116 -1.73 -7.17 4.31
N PHE A 117 -1.66 -7.81 5.48
CA PHE A 117 -0.74 -8.93 5.71
C PHE A 117 -1.49 -10.27 5.77
N PRO A 118 -1.07 -11.30 5.00
CA PRO A 118 -1.72 -12.62 5.01
C PRO A 118 -1.38 -13.49 6.22
N SER A 119 -0.46 -13.01 7.07
CA SER A 119 0.12 -13.65 8.25
C SER A 119 0.31 -12.61 9.36
N ASP A 120 1.01 -12.96 10.44
CA ASP A 120 1.31 -12.05 11.55
C ASP A 120 1.88 -10.71 11.04
N PRO A 121 1.17 -9.58 11.22
CA PRO A 121 1.54 -8.32 10.59
C PRO A 121 2.73 -7.64 11.28
N TYR A 122 2.92 -7.82 12.58
CA TYR A 122 3.82 -6.95 13.35
C TYR A 122 5.30 -7.03 12.92
N PRO A 123 5.89 -8.23 12.68
CA PRO A 123 7.27 -8.31 12.17
C PRO A 123 7.44 -7.65 10.80
N GLU A 124 6.38 -7.65 9.98
CA GLU A 124 6.40 -7.06 8.65
C GLU A 124 6.24 -5.53 8.70
N ILE A 125 5.37 -5.05 9.59
CA ILE A 125 5.23 -3.62 9.92
C ILE A 125 6.58 -3.07 10.41
N GLU A 126 7.30 -3.80 11.28
CA GLU A 126 8.62 -3.38 11.77
C GLU A 126 9.66 -3.21 10.66
N LYS A 127 9.63 -4.08 9.64
CA LYS A 127 10.52 -3.98 8.47
C LYS A 127 10.17 -2.81 7.56
N ILE A 128 8.88 -2.48 7.43
CA ILE A 128 8.39 -1.47 6.47
C ILE A 128 8.36 -0.07 7.06
N ALA A 129 8.01 0.08 8.34
CA ALA A 129 7.82 1.38 8.99
C ALA A 129 8.96 2.39 8.80
N PRO A 130 10.25 2.02 8.81
CA PRO A 130 11.36 2.95 8.57
C PRO A 130 11.40 3.57 7.17
N HIS A 131 10.62 3.05 6.23
CA HIS A 131 10.57 3.46 4.83
C HIS A 131 9.22 4.08 4.43
N ALA A 132 8.28 4.14 5.37
CA ALA A 132 6.92 4.61 5.10
C ALA A 132 6.83 6.14 5.18
N ASN A 133 6.06 6.73 4.25
CA ASN A 133 5.67 8.15 4.31
C ASN A 133 4.23 8.33 4.78
N ILE A 134 3.42 7.31 4.55
CA ILE A 134 2.01 7.28 4.92
C ILE A 134 1.68 5.87 5.43
N VAL A 135 0.82 5.83 6.44
CA VAL A 135 0.28 4.60 7.02
C VAL A 135 -1.22 4.61 6.80
N HIS A 136 -1.76 3.53 6.24
CA HIS A 136 -3.20 3.26 6.32
C HIS A 136 -3.51 2.54 7.63
N PHE A 137 -4.27 3.22 8.50
CA PHE A 137 -4.82 2.70 9.73
C PHE A 137 -6.15 2.02 9.44
N LYS A 138 -6.11 0.73 9.15
CA LYS A 138 -7.26 -0.02 8.66
C LYS A 138 -8.15 -0.51 9.80
N THR A 139 -9.47 -0.38 9.67
CA THR A 139 -10.45 -0.77 10.71
C THR A 139 -11.64 -1.54 10.15
N TYR A 140 -12.26 -2.39 10.99
CA TYR A 140 -13.24 -3.40 10.55
C TYR A 140 -14.53 -3.43 11.41
N PHE A 141 -15.05 -2.27 11.84
CA PHE A 141 -16.34 -2.23 12.57
C PHE A 141 -17.47 -2.85 11.72
N GLY A 142 -18.29 -3.71 12.33
CA GLY A 142 -19.30 -4.50 11.63
C GLY A 142 -18.74 -5.74 10.90
N GLY A 143 -17.48 -6.10 11.15
CA GLY A 143 -16.76 -7.16 10.44
C GLY A 143 -16.30 -6.69 9.06
N GLY A 144 -15.16 -7.19 8.59
CA GLY A 144 -14.64 -6.85 7.26
C GLY A 144 -15.36 -7.58 6.13
N VAL A 145 -15.19 -7.07 4.91
CA VAL A 145 -15.83 -7.61 3.69
C VAL A 145 -15.38 -9.05 3.42
N TRP A 146 -14.08 -9.32 3.49
CA TRP A 146 -13.51 -10.64 3.21
C TRP A 146 -12.95 -11.32 4.45
N TYR A 147 -12.39 -10.53 5.37
CA TYR A 147 -11.82 -10.99 6.62
C TYR A 147 -11.89 -9.84 7.62
N THR A 148 -11.94 -10.18 8.90
CA THR A 148 -11.84 -9.22 10.00
C THR A 148 -10.52 -9.47 10.69
N LEU A 149 -9.69 -8.44 10.80
CA LEU A 149 -8.47 -8.52 11.60
C LEU A 149 -8.71 -7.93 12.98
N ASP A 150 -8.22 -8.64 13.99
CA ASP A 150 -8.08 -8.13 15.34
C ASP A 150 -6.63 -7.63 15.51
N LEU A 151 -6.43 -6.33 15.25
CA LEU A 151 -5.12 -5.70 15.28
C LEU A 151 -4.90 -4.99 16.62
N ASP A 152 -3.74 -5.21 17.23
CA ASP A 152 -3.27 -4.42 18.36
C ASP A 152 -2.73 -3.07 17.86
N TYR A 153 -3.63 -2.10 17.75
CA TYR A 153 -3.32 -0.76 17.28
C TYR A 153 -2.32 -0.02 18.19
N ARG A 154 -2.26 -0.34 19.49
CA ARG A 154 -1.27 0.26 20.41
C ARG A 154 0.12 -0.29 20.12
N ARG A 155 0.24 -1.58 19.85
CA ARG A 155 1.50 -2.19 19.40
C ARG A 155 1.96 -1.59 18.07
N ILE A 156 1.04 -1.43 17.11
CA ILE A 156 1.34 -0.80 15.81
C ILE A 156 1.86 0.64 16.02
N ALA A 157 1.17 1.45 16.82
CA ALA A 157 1.62 2.80 17.14
C ALA A 157 3.00 2.81 17.83
N GLY A 158 3.27 1.83 18.70
CA GLY A 158 4.59 1.61 19.29
C GLY A 158 5.69 1.34 18.26
N ILE A 159 5.42 0.46 17.27
CA ILE A 159 6.37 0.17 16.18
C ILE A 159 6.65 1.43 15.36
N LEU A 160 5.62 2.19 14.99
CA LEU A 160 5.77 3.43 14.23
C LEU A 160 6.59 4.49 14.99
N ARG A 161 6.35 4.63 16.31
CA ARG A 161 7.17 5.51 17.17
C ARG A 161 8.62 5.06 17.22
N ASN A 162 8.89 3.77 17.38
CA ASN A 162 10.25 3.22 17.40
C ASN A 162 10.99 3.41 16.06
N ALA A 163 10.24 3.41 14.95
CA ALA A 163 10.78 3.71 13.62
C ALA A 163 10.97 5.22 13.35
N ASN A 164 10.66 6.09 14.31
CA ASN A 164 10.63 7.56 14.15
C ASN A 164 9.74 8.01 12.97
N PHE A 165 8.61 7.32 12.76
CA PHE A 165 7.68 7.70 11.70
C PHE A 165 7.07 9.09 11.98
N THR A 166 7.24 10.01 11.02
CA THR A 166 6.70 11.38 11.09
C THR A 166 5.72 11.71 9.97
N GLY A 167 5.34 10.69 9.19
CA GLY A 167 4.41 10.81 8.08
C GLY A 167 2.95 10.90 8.52
N TYR A 168 2.04 10.76 7.55
CA TYR A 168 0.60 10.79 7.82
C TYR A 168 0.07 9.41 8.22
N VAL A 169 -0.81 9.38 9.22
CA VAL A 169 -1.64 8.20 9.52
C VAL A 169 -3.04 8.48 8.97
N SER A 170 -3.41 7.79 7.91
CA SER A 170 -4.68 7.92 7.21
C SER A 170 -5.62 6.79 7.61
N LEU A 171 -6.86 7.11 8.00
CA LEU A 171 -7.86 6.10 8.31
C LEU A 171 -8.34 5.40 7.03
N GLU A 172 -8.26 4.07 7.01
CA GLU A 172 -8.93 3.24 6.00
C GLU A 172 -10.03 2.41 6.69
N MET A 173 -11.28 2.64 6.32
CA MET A 173 -12.42 1.91 6.87
C MET A 173 -12.83 0.80 5.90
N GLU A 174 -12.70 -0.46 6.32
CA GLU A 174 -12.98 -1.66 5.51
C GLU A 174 -14.01 -2.59 6.18
N GLY A 175 -14.71 -2.08 7.19
CA GLY A 175 -15.81 -2.78 7.86
C GLY A 175 -17.15 -2.69 7.09
N ASN A 176 -18.12 -3.51 7.47
CA ASN A 176 -19.47 -3.48 6.91
C ASN A 176 -20.44 -2.55 7.67
N GLU A 177 -20.04 -2.02 8.83
CA GLU A 177 -20.85 -1.02 9.54
C GLU A 177 -20.97 0.27 8.71
N PRO A 178 -22.12 0.99 8.71
CA PRO A 178 -22.26 2.24 7.97
C PRO A 178 -21.16 3.26 8.28
N ALA A 179 -20.63 3.91 7.24
CA ALA A 179 -19.53 4.87 7.38
C ALA A 179 -19.84 6.02 8.37
N SER A 180 -21.10 6.46 8.43
CA SER A 180 -21.55 7.52 9.35
C SER A 180 -21.36 7.19 10.83
N THR A 181 -21.26 5.91 11.20
CA THR A 181 -21.01 5.46 12.57
C THR A 181 -19.62 4.84 12.72
N ALA A 182 -19.14 4.10 11.73
CA ALA A 182 -17.84 3.45 11.75
C ALA A 182 -16.68 4.46 11.72
N VAL A 183 -16.73 5.48 10.85
CA VAL A 183 -15.63 6.45 10.72
C VAL A 183 -15.37 7.20 12.04
N PRO A 184 -16.39 7.74 12.75
CA PRO A 184 -16.16 8.34 14.08
C PRO A 184 -15.51 7.39 15.09
N LYS A 185 -15.97 6.12 15.17
CA LYS A 185 -15.40 5.10 16.06
C LYS A 185 -13.94 4.79 15.70
N SER A 186 -13.65 4.66 14.41
CA SER A 186 -12.28 4.39 13.94
C SER A 186 -11.34 5.55 14.23
N LEU A 187 -11.81 6.80 14.11
CA LEU A 187 -11.01 7.97 14.50
C LEU A 187 -10.76 8.02 16.01
N GLU A 188 -11.73 7.65 16.84
CA GLU A 188 -11.54 7.54 18.28
C GLU A 188 -10.49 6.48 18.63
N LEU A 189 -10.62 5.28 18.04
CA LEU A 189 -9.65 4.19 18.20
C LEU A 189 -8.25 4.59 17.74
N MET A 190 -8.13 5.23 16.57
CA MET A 190 -6.86 5.73 16.05
C MET A 190 -6.23 6.74 17.01
N ARG A 191 -6.99 7.73 17.48
CA ARG A 191 -6.48 8.71 18.46
C ARG A 191 -6.03 8.05 19.75
N ALA A 192 -6.79 7.08 20.26
CA ALA A 192 -6.43 6.35 21.47
C ALA A 192 -5.18 5.46 21.31
N ALA A 193 -4.91 4.96 20.10
CA ALA A 193 -3.71 4.16 19.81
C ALA A 193 -2.43 5.00 19.80
N PHE A 194 -2.51 6.24 19.31
CA PHE A 194 -1.38 7.17 19.19
C PHE A 194 -1.25 8.16 20.36
N ALA A 195 -2.16 8.12 21.32
CA ALA A 195 -2.06 8.86 22.57
C ALA A 195 -0.82 8.49 23.41
#